data_AF-A0AA41X8A5-F1
#
_entry.id   AF-A0AA41X8A5-F1
#
_cell.length_a   1.000
_cell.length_b   1.000
_cell.length_c   1.000
_cell.angle_alpha   90.00
_cell.angle_beta   90.00
_cell.angle_gamma   90.00
#
_symmetry.space_group_name_H-M   'P 1'
#
loop_
_entity.id
_entity.type
_entity.pdbx_description
1 polymer ?
#
loop_
_entity_poly.entity_id
_entity_poly.type
_entity_poly.pdbx_seq_one_letter_code
_entity_poly.pdbx_strand_id
1 'polypeptide(L)' 'MTQDPFQKEHKLKQHLDAYKVDVPDFPRKRSRADRLLRFLTSPASNPVEPLLGRDMTAVVGGSLLVAIPLLLLPLLLQP' A
#
# COMPACT_ATOMS: atom_id res chain seq x y z
N MET A 1 17.68 22.54 0.48
CA MET A 1 16.43 22.74 -0.29
C MET A 1 16.27 24.25 -0.41
N THR A 2 16.69 24.86 -1.52
CA THR A 2 16.95 26.32 -1.48
C THR A 2 16.73 27.04 -2.79
N GLN A 3 15.70 26.68 -3.56
CA GLN A 3 15.10 27.63 -4.49
C GLN A 3 13.69 27.19 -4.84
N ASP A 4 12.74 28.08 -4.56
CA ASP A 4 11.37 27.94 -5.02
C ASP A 4 11.37 28.08 -6.56
N PRO A 5 10.98 27.03 -7.32
CA PRO A 5 11.05 27.03 -8.78
C PRO A 5 10.14 28.09 -9.43
N PHE A 6 9.19 28.65 -8.69
CA PHE A 6 8.20 29.60 -9.21
C PHE A 6 8.62 31.07 -9.10
N GLN A 7 9.83 31.37 -8.58
CA GLN A 7 10.34 32.74 -8.43
C GLN A 7 10.41 33.52 -9.76
N LYS A 8 10.65 32.82 -10.88
CA LYS A 8 10.72 33.43 -12.22
C LYS A 8 9.34 33.66 -12.86
N GLU A 9 8.28 33.05 -12.33
CA GLU A 9 6.98 32.94 -13.00
C GLU A 9 5.84 33.53 -12.13
N HIS A 10 5.77 34.85 -12.09
CA HIS A 10 4.83 35.58 -11.23
C HIS A 10 3.36 35.31 -11.57
N LYS A 11 3.04 35.15 -12.86
CA LYS A 11 1.66 34.83 -13.30
C LYS A 11 1.24 33.44 -12.85
N LEU A 12 2.13 32.46 -12.94
CA LEU A 12 1.82 31.08 -12.53
C LEU A 12 1.58 31.00 -11.03
N LYS A 13 2.39 31.70 -10.24
CA LYS A 13 2.19 31.83 -8.79
C LYS A 13 0.82 32.43 -8.45
N GLN A 14 0.42 33.52 -9.11
CA GLN A 14 -0.88 34.15 -8.90
C GLN A 14 -2.06 33.19 -9.18
N HIS A 15 -1.96 32.38 -10.24
CA HIS A 15 -3.00 31.41 -10.56
C HIS A 15 -3.06 30.24 -9.56
N LEU A 16 -1.92 29.78 -9.06
CA LEU A 16 -1.87 28.72 -8.04
C LEU A 16 -2.39 29.21 -6.69
N ASP A 17 -2.02 30.43 -6.27
CA ASP A 17 -2.46 31.04 -5.02
C ASP A 17 -3.95 31.42 -5.05
N ALA A 18 -4.55 31.62 -6.23
CA ALA A 18 -5.98 31.92 -6.38
C ALA A 18 -6.88 30.77 -5.93
N TYR A 19 -6.40 29.53 -5.96
CA TYR A 19 -7.15 28.35 -5.53
C TYR A 19 -6.60 27.82 -4.22
N LYS A 20 -7.14 28.33 -3.11
CA LYS A 20 -6.83 27.78 -1.79
C LYS A 20 -7.58 26.47 -1.59
N VAL A 21 -6.88 25.35 -1.81
CA VAL A 21 -7.40 24.02 -1.48
C VAL A 21 -7.04 23.74 -0.04
N ASP A 22 -8.05 23.45 0.79
CA ASP A 22 -7.82 22.93 2.13
C ASP A 22 -7.22 21.53 1.99
N VAL A 23 -5.90 21.44 2.19
CA VAL A 23 -5.21 20.15 2.21
C VAL A 23 -5.55 19.49 3.54
N PRO A 24 -6.25 18.35 3.54
CA PRO A 24 -6.56 17.66 4.78
C PRO A 24 -5.26 17.19 5.44
N ASP A 25 -5.25 17.13 6.76
CA ASP A 25 -4.07 16.72 7.52
C ASP A 25 -3.81 15.23 7.29
N PHE A 26 -2.84 14.91 6.44
CA PHE A 26 -2.49 13.52 6.15
C PHE A 26 -1.55 13.00 7.25
N PRO A 27 -1.89 11.90 7.95
CA PRO A 27 -1.01 11.34 8.96
C PRO A 27 0.32 10.91 8.32
N ARG A 28 1.39 11.61 8.68
CA ARG A 28 2.73 11.50 8.08
C ARG A 28 3.37 10.12 8.22
N LYS A 29 2.90 9.32 9.18
CA LYS A 29 3.36 7.95 9.42
C LYS A 29 2.18 7.00 9.53
N ARG A 30 1.86 6.31 8.44
CA ARG A 30 1.06 5.08 8.54
C ARG A 30 1.88 4.01 9.25
N SER A 31 1.28 3.36 10.25
CA SER A 31 1.86 2.23 10.96
C SER A 31 2.34 1.16 9.96
N ARG A 32 3.43 0.45 10.28
CA ARG A 32 3.90 -0.68 9.46
C ARG A 32 2.81 -1.73 9.29
N ALA A 33 1.99 -1.95 10.33
CA ALA A 33 0.84 -2.84 10.28
C ALA A 33 -0.26 -2.30 9.35
N ASP A 34 -0.54 -1.00 9.38
CA ASP A 34 -1.53 -0.37 8.48
C ASP A 34 -1.09 -0.47 7.01
N ARG A 35 0.22 -0.39 6.73
CA ARG A 35 0.78 -0.64 5.39
C ARG A 35 0.61 -2.08 4.96
N LEU A 36 0.85 -3.04 5.87
CA LEU A 36 0.67 -4.46 5.57
C LEU A 36 -0.81 -4.79 5.34
N LEU A 37 -1.71 -4.30 6.19
CA LEU A 37 -3.15 -4.48 6.03
C LEU A 37 -3.63 -3.87 4.72
N ARG A 38 -3.27 -2.62 4.41
CA ARG A 38 -3.59 -2.00 3.12
C ARG A 38 -3.06 -2.77 1.94
N PHE A 39 -1.89 -3.40 2.06
CA PHE A 39 -1.33 -4.24 1.01
C PHE A 39 -2.15 -5.52 0.82
N LEU A 40 -2.54 -6.18 1.92
CA LEU A 40 -3.35 -7.40 1.88
C LEU A 40 -4.80 -7.15 1.45
N THR A 41 -5.39 -6.02 1.84
CA THR A 41 -6.76 -5.64 1.48
C THR A 41 -6.81 -4.80 0.20
N SER A 42 -5.67 -4.54 -0.43
CA SER A 42 -5.62 -3.78 -1.67
C SER A 42 -6.31 -4.62 -2.75
N PRO A 43 -7.29 -4.07 -3.49
CA PRO A 43 -7.84 -4.73 -4.67
C PRO A 43 -6.85 -4.76 -5.86
N ALA A 44 -5.57 -4.44 -5.64
CA ALA A 44 -4.52 -4.51 -6.64
C ALA A 44 -4.10 -5.96 -6.91
N SER A 45 -3.67 -6.20 -8.15
CA SER A 45 -3.07 -7.47 -8.57
C SER A 45 -1.98 -7.90 -7.59
N ASN A 46 -2.00 -9.17 -7.20
CA ASN A 46 -1.04 -9.76 -6.31
C ASN A 46 0.36 -9.63 -6.94
N PRO A 47 1.35 -8.99 -6.30
CA PRO A 47 2.64 -8.71 -6.95
C PRO A 47 3.45 -9.96 -7.32
N VAL A 48 3.00 -11.15 -6.92
CA VAL A 48 3.54 -12.45 -7.34
C VAL A 48 2.83 -13.05 -8.56
N GLU A 49 1.74 -12.46 -9.05
CA GLU A 49 1.10 -12.83 -10.32
C GLU A 49 2.05 -12.82 -11.53
N PRO A 50 2.99 -11.87 -11.67
CA PRO A 50 3.99 -11.91 -12.74
C PRO A 50 4.93 -13.12 -12.65
N LEU A 51 5.10 -13.68 -11.45
CA LEU A 51 6.05 -14.78 -11.20
C LEU A 51 5.38 -16.16 -11.35
N LEU A 52 4.10 -16.28 -10.98
CA LEU A 52 3.38 -17.55 -10.97
C LEU A 52 2.37 -17.69 -12.12
N GLY A 53 2.08 -16.61 -12.84
CA GLY A 53 0.94 -16.61 -13.76
C GLY A 53 -0.39 -16.66 -13.01
N ARG A 54 -1.45 -16.19 -13.67
CA ARG A 54 -2.78 -16.00 -13.05
C ARG A 54 -3.37 -17.30 -12.51
N ASP A 55 -3.10 -18.42 -13.20
CA ASP A 55 -3.70 -19.73 -12.88
C ASP A 55 -3.03 -20.40 -11.68
N MET A 56 -1.70 -20.29 -11.53
CA MET A 56 -1.00 -20.87 -10.37
C MET A 56 -1.14 -19.97 -9.14
N THR A 57 -1.39 -18.67 -9.31
CA THR A 57 -1.60 -17.76 -8.16
C THR A 57 -2.82 -18.17 -7.34
N ALA A 58 -3.91 -18.61 -7.97
CA ALA A 58 -5.10 -19.09 -7.26
C ALA A 58 -4.81 -20.39 -6.48
N VAL A 59 -4.08 -21.32 -7.09
CA VAL A 59 -3.70 -22.60 -6.46
C VAL A 59 -2.74 -22.40 -5.29
N VAL A 60 -1.72 -21.56 -5.47
CA VAL A 60 -0.73 -21.27 -4.42
C VAL A 60 -1.33 -20.42 -3.31
N GLY A 61 -2.17 -19.44 -3.64
CA GLY A 61 -2.93 -18.67 -2.66
C GLY A 61 -3.85 -19.57 -1.83
N GLY A 62 -4.57 -20.49 -2.47
CA GLY A 62 -5.41 -21.48 -1.80
C GLY A 62 -4.61 -22.44 -0.92
N SER A 63 -3.47 -22.95 -1.40
CA SER A 63 -2.65 -23.90 -0.62
C SER A 63 -2.01 -23.23 0.59
N LEU A 64 -1.57 -21.98 0.49
CA LEU A 64 -0.99 -21.24 1.60
C LEU A 64 -2.01 -21.00 2.73
N LEU A 65 -3.26 -20.68 2.37
CA LEU A 65 -4.36 -20.50 3.33
C LEU A 65 -4.68 -21.77 4.11
N VAL A 66 -4.46 -22.96 3.54
CA VAL A 66 -4.70 -24.24 4.21
C VAL A 66 -3.45 -24.73 4.94
N ALA A 67 -2.27 -24.56 4.34
CA ALA A 67 -1.01 -25.06 4.88
C ALA A 67 -0.59 -24.34 6.17
N ILE A 68 -0.77 -23.01 6.24
CA ILE A 68 -0.43 -22.22 7.42
C ILE A 68 -1.20 -22.68 8.68
N PRO A 69 -2.55 -22.73 8.69
CA PRO A 69 -3.29 -23.18 9.86
C PRO A 69 -3.01 -24.64 10.19
N LEU A 70 -2.81 -25.51 9.20
CA LEU A 70 -2.46 -26.91 9.44
C LEU A 70 -1.10 -27.06 10.14
N LEU A 71 -0.11 -26.25 9.78
CA LEU A 71 1.21 -26.22 10.43
C LEU A 71 1.18 -25.58 11.82
N LEU A 72 0.32 -24.58 12.04
CA LEU A 72 0.19 -23.87 13.32
C LEU A 72 -0.71 -24.61 14.33
N LEU A 73 -1.64 -25.44 13.86
CA LEU A 73 -2.55 -26.24 14.69
C LEU A 73 -1.83 -27.04 15.79
N PRO A 74 -0.77 -27.83 15.50
CA PRO A 74 -0.07 -28.58 16.54
C PRO A 74 0.67 -27.68 17.53
N LEU A 75 1.12 -26.48 17.11
CA LEU A 75 1.80 -25.53 17.99
C LEU A 75 0.82 -24.88 18.99
N LEU A 76 -0.43 -24.67 18.57
CA LEU A 76 -1.51 -24.16 19.42
C LEU A 76 -2.11 -25.24 20.35
N LEU A 77 -1.89 -26.52 20.05
CA LEU A 77 -2.43 -27.65 20.83
C LEU A 77 -1.43 -28.18 21.88
N GLN A 78 -0.26 -27.57 22.01
CA GLN A 78 0.68 -27.87 23.09
C GLN A 78 0.17 -27.23 24.41
N PRO A 79 0.05 -28.01 25.52
CA PRO A 79 -0.44 -27.51 26.80
C PRO A 79 0.53 -26.57 27.52
#